data_AF-A0A528CF09-F1
#
_entry.id   AF-A0A528CF09-F1
#
_cell.length_a   1.000
_cell.length_b   1.000
_cell.length_c   1.000
_cell.angle_alpha   90.00
_cell.angle_beta   90.00
_cell.angle_gamma   90.00
#
_symmetry.space_group_name_H-M   'P 1'
#
loop_
_entity.id
_entity.type
_entity.pdbx_description
1 polymer ?
#
loop_
_entity_poly.entity_id
_entity_poly.type
_entity_poly.pdbx_seq_one_letter_code
_entity_poly.pdbx_strand_id
1 'polypeptide(L)' 'DLMYSYPAVIIGLVHSYVPYMVLTCYLTLQAIDDSLIEAGRSLGASRLQMLKRVIIPLSMPGLVAGAALIFVP' A
#
# COMPACT_ATOMS: atom_id res chain seq x y z
N ASP A 1 21.47 -26.01 -8.32
CA ASP A 1 21.33 -24.96 -9.36
C ASP A 1 20.21 -23.94 -9.17
N LEU A 2 19.45 -23.93 -8.06
CA LEU A 2 18.39 -22.93 -7.85
C LEU A 2 18.92 -21.56 -7.36
N MET A 3 20.09 -21.52 -6.71
CA MET A 3 20.61 -20.33 -6.02
C MET A 3 21.01 -19.16 -6.93
N TYR A 4 21.21 -19.39 -8.24
CA TYR A 4 21.52 -18.35 -9.23
C TYR A 4 20.45 -18.25 -10.33
N SER A 5 19.29 -18.87 -10.11
CA SER A 5 18.19 -18.78 -11.05
C SER A 5 17.50 -17.42 -10.95
N TYR A 6 17.12 -16.85 -12.08
CA TYR A 6 16.34 -15.60 -12.15
C TYR A 6 15.15 -15.55 -11.16
N PRO A 7 14.32 -16.60 -10.99
CA PRO A 7 13.25 -16.58 -9.99
C PRO A 7 13.74 -16.53 -8.54
N ALA A 8 14.89 -17.13 -8.21
CA ALA A 8 15.45 -17.05 -6.86
C ALA A 8 15.90 -15.62 -6.51
N VAL A 9 16.46 -14.89 -7.48
CA VAL A 9 16.82 -13.47 -7.32
C VAL A 9 15.58 -12.62 -7.10
N ILE A 10 14.51 -12.82 -7.89
CA ILE A 10 13.23 -12.10 -7.70
C ILE A 10 12.66 -12.35 -6.32
N ILE A 11 12.60 -13.63 -5.89
CA ILE A 11 12.06 -13.98 -4.58
C ILE A 11 12.89 -13.32 -3.47
N GLY A 12 14.23 -13.34 -3.57
CA GLY A 12 15.11 -12.67 -2.62
C GLY A 12 14.83 -11.18 -2.52
N LEU A 13 14.76 -10.47 -3.65
CA LEU A 13 14.47 -9.03 -3.69
C LEU A 13 13.09 -8.70 -3.12
N VAL A 14 12.05 -9.44 -3.54
CA VAL A 14 10.69 -9.26 -3.00
C VAL A 14 10.71 -9.45 -1.49
N HIS A 15 11.37 -10.50 -0.99
CA HIS A 15 11.38 -10.77 0.45
C HIS A 15 12.12 -9.68 1.24
N SER A 16 13.19 -9.11 0.67
CA SER A 16 13.92 -7.98 1.26
C SER A 16 13.11 -6.69 1.28
N TYR A 17 12.32 -6.40 0.24
CA TYR A 17 11.59 -5.12 0.13
C TYR A 17 10.16 -5.15 0.66
N VAL A 18 9.54 -6.33 0.79
CA VAL A 18 8.20 -6.51 1.38
C VAL A 18 8.00 -5.78 2.73
N PRO A 19 8.89 -5.91 3.74
CA PRO A 19 8.66 -5.24 5.03
C PRO A 19 8.61 -3.71 4.91
N TYR A 20 9.43 -3.12 4.03
CA TYR A 20 9.42 -1.68 3.77
C TYR A 20 8.15 -1.24 3.05
N MET A 21 7.65 -2.06 2.12
CA MET A 21 6.39 -1.76 1.42
C MET A 21 5.19 -1.86 2.35
N VAL A 22 5.18 -2.84 3.26
CA VAL A 22 4.15 -2.95 4.30
C VAL A 22 4.16 -1.74 5.23
N LEU A 23 5.34 -1.31 5.68
CA LEU A 23 5.48 -0.11 6.52
C LEU A 23 4.95 1.13 5.80
N THR A 24 5.30 1.30 4.53
CA THR A 24 4.83 2.45 3.76
C THR A 24 3.31 2.42 3.59
N CYS A 25 2.75 1.26 3.24
CA CYS A 25 1.31 1.09 3.13
C CYS A 25 0.61 1.43 4.45
N TYR A 26 1.15 0.96 5.60
CA TYR A 26 0.62 1.28 6.91
C TYR A 26 0.63 2.79 7.21
N LEU A 27 1.75 3.48 6.98
CA LEU A 27 1.84 4.93 7.20
C LEU A 27 0.85 5.72 6.33
N THR A 28 0.69 5.31 5.07
CA THR A 28 -0.24 5.99 4.15
C THR A 28 -1.70 5.78 4.52
N LEU A 29 -2.05 4.60 5.05
CA LEU A 29 -3.38 4.32 5.55
C LEU A 29 -3.66 5.04 6.86
N GLN A 30 -2.67 5.10 7.76
CA GLN A 30 -2.78 5.79 9.05
C GLN A 30 -2.90 7.32 8.88
N ALA A 31 -2.42 7.87 7.77
CA ALA A 31 -2.58 9.28 7.43
C ALA A 31 -4.00 9.65 6.98
N ILE A 32 -4.88 8.68 6.72
CA ILE A 32 -6.27 8.92 6.34
C ILE A 32 -7.07 9.25 7.61
N ASP A 33 -7.77 10.39 7.58
CA ASP A 33 -8.61 10.85 8.69
C ASP A 33 -9.84 9.94 8.88
N ASP A 34 -10.05 9.46 10.11
CA ASP A 34 -11.18 8.61 10.49
C ASP A 34 -12.54 9.29 10.25
N SER A 35 -12.60 10.63 10.28
CA SER A 35 -13.82 11.40 9.99
C SER A 35 -14.35 11.17 8.57
N LEU A 36 -13.49 10.84 7.61
CA LEU A 36 -13.90 10.47 6.25
C LEU A 36 -14.64 9.13 6.24
N ILE A 37 -14.23 8.21 7.12
CA ILE A 37 -14.86 6.90 7.28
C ILE A 37 -16.22 7.06 7.96
N GLU A 38 -16.31 7.89 9.00
CA GLU A 38 -17.56 8.20 9.68
C GLU A 38 -18.55 8.93 8.76
N ALA A 39 -18.09 9.93 8.01
CA ALA A 39 -18.93 10.64 7.04
C ALA A 39 -19.47 9.70 5.96
N GLY A 40 -18.61 8.82 5.42
CA GLY A 40 -19.04 7.81 4.45
C GLY A 40 -20.07 6.84 5.02
N ARG A 41 -19.91 6.41 6.28
CA ARG A 41 -20.91 5.56 6.96
C ARG A 41 -22.23 6.29 7.18
N SER A 42 -22.19 7.57 7.58
CA SER A 42 -23.39 8.41 7.74
C SER A 42 -24.15 8.62 6.42
N LEU A 43 -23.44 8.60 5.28
CA LEU A 43 -24.02 8.65 3.94
C LEU A 43 -24.49 7.28 3.41
N GLY A 44 -24.38 6.21 4.21
CA GLY A 44 -24.78 4.86 3.83
C GLY A 44 -23.81 4.14 2.89
N ALA A 45 -22.54 4.58 2.81
CA ALA A 45 -21.55 3.94 1.96
C ALA A 45 -21.21 2.52 2.46
N SER A 46 -21.25 1.55 1.55
CA SER A 46 -20.77 0.20 1.82
C SER A 46 -19.24 0.15 1.96
N ARG A 47 -18.71 -0.88 2.62
CA ARG A 47 -17.26 -1.06 2.82
C ARG A 47 -16.46 -1.04 1.51
N LEU A 48 -17.02 -1.61 0.44
CA LEU A 48 -16.36 -1.64 -0.87
C LEU A 48 -16.36 -0.27 -1.56
N GLN A 49 -17.42 0.52 -1.36
CA GLN A 49 -17.47 1.91 -1.84
C GLN A 49 -16.46 2.77 -1.10
N MET A 50 -16.35 2.63 0.23
CA MET A 50 -15.35 3.31 1.04
C MET A 50 -13.93 2.97 0.59
N LEU A 51 -13.63 1.69 0.39
CA LEU A 51 -12.34 1.25 -0.11
C LEU A 51 -11.98 1.91 -1.45
N LYS A 52 -12.88 1.81 -2.43
CA LYS A 52 -12.60 2.28 -3.79
C LYS A 52 -12.61 3.80 -3.95
N ARG A 53 -13.46 4.51 -3.20
CA ARG A 53 -13.67 5.95 -3.37
C ARG A 53 -12.89 6.82 -2.39
N VAL A 54 -12.47 6.27 -1.25
CA VAL A 54 -11.78 7.02 -0.20
C VAL A 54 -10.39 6.43 0.03
N ILE A 55 -10.33 5.17 0.47
CA ILE A 55 -9.07 4.57 0.93
C ILE A 55 -8.04 4.46 -0.20
N ILE A 56 -8.41 3.85 -1.34
CA ILE A 56 -7.50 3.67 -2.49
C ILE A 56 -7.00 5.03 -3.04
N PRO A 57 -7.86 6.00 -3.42
CA PRO A 57 -7.37 7.24 -4.00
C PRO A 57 -6.55 8.10 -3.02
N LEU A 58 -6.88 8.10 -1.73
CA LEU A 58 -6.13 8.86 -0.73
C LEU A 58 -4.78 8.22 -0.38
N SER A 59 -4.70 6.89 -0.36
CA SER A 59 -3.45 6.18 -0.14
C SER A 59 -2.55 6.14 -1.39
N MET A 60 -3.12 6.25 -2.59
CA MET A 60 -2.40 6.18 -3.87
C MET A 60 -1.17 7.09 -3.98
N PRO A 61 -1.23 8.42 -3.68
CA PRO A 61 -0.03 9.27 -3.76
C PRO A 61 1.08 8.80 -2.82
N GLY A 62 0.73 8.34 -1.62
CA GLY A 62 1.69 7.79 -0.66
C GLY A 62 2.25 6.44 -1.07
N LEU A 63 1.42 5.56 -1.64
CA LEU A 63 1.83 4.27 -2.17
C LEU A 63 2.77 4.42 -3.37
N VAL A 64 2.51 5.37 -4.27
CA VAL A 64 3.38 5.68 -5.41
C VAL A 64 4.72 6.24 -4.93
N ALA A 65 4.71 7.15 -3.97
CA ALA A 65 5.94 7.68 -3.36
C ALA A 65 6.74 6.56 -2.67
N GLY A 66 6.07 5.70 -1.91
CA GLY A 66 6.66 4.54 -1.25
C GLY A 66 7.26 3.52 -2.21
N ALA A 67 6.53 3.21 -3.28
CA ALA A 67 7.02 2.35 -4.34
C ALA A 67 8.26 2.96 -4.99
N ALA A 68 8.23 4.25 -5.34
CA ALA A 68 9.39 4.93 -5.90
C ALA A 68 10.60 4.84 -4.95
N LEU A 69 10.44 5.09 -3.66
CA LEU A 69 11.53 5.00 -2.67
C LEU A 69 12.18 3.60 -2.60
N ILE A 70 11.41 2.54 -2.81
CA ILE A 70 11.91 1.15 -2.82
C ILE A 70 12.68 0.85 -4.11
N PHE A 71 12.34 1.49 -5.22
CA PHE A 71 12.98 1.30 -6.54
C PHE A 71 14.07 2.32 -6.87
N VAL A 72 14.25 3.35 -6.04
CA VAL A 72 15.30 4.39 -6.19
C VAL A 72 16.75 3.95 -5.86
N PRO A 73 17.07 2.89 -5.09
CA PRO A 73 18.47 2.60 -4.78
C PRO A 73 19.30 2.20 -6.01
#